data_AF-A0A0C4JN27-F1
#
_entry.id   AF-A0A0C4JN27-F1
#
_cell.length_a   1.000
_cell.length_b   1.000
_cell.length_c   1.000
_cell.angle_alpha   90.00
_cell.angle_beta   90.00
_cell.angle_gamma   90.00
#
_symmetry.space_group_name_H-M   'P 1'
#
loop_
_entity.id
_entity.type
_entity.pdbx_description
1 polymer ?
#
loop_
_entity_poly.entity_id
_entity_poly.type
_entity_poly.pdbx_seq_one_letter_code
_entity_poly.pdbx_strand_id
1 'polypeptide(L)' 'MHSGGLFISFIKGQHMSNSSTGIVKWFNEDKGFGFITQDNRGADVFVHFRAIASEGFKTLTEGQKVSFETE' A
#
# COMPACT_ATOMS: atom_id res chain seq x y z
N MET A 1 16.93 1.63 -17.03
CA MET A 1 15.75 0.74 -17.06
C MET A 1 15.63 0.04 -15.71
N HIS A 2 14.98 0.69 -14.75
CA HIS A 2 14.34 0.02 -13.61
C HIS A 2 13.45 1.09 -13.00
N SER A 3 12.18 1.09 -13.42
CA SER A 3 11.16 1.93 -12.80
C SER A 3 11.00 1.42 -11.37
N GLY A 4 11.62 2.10 -10.41
CA GLY A 4 11.48 1.83 -8.98
C GLY A 4 10.05 2.17 -8.56
N GLY A 5 9.18 1.18 -8.61
CA GLY A 5 7.83 1.24 -8.05
C GLY A 5 7.88 1.54 -6.56
N LEU A 6 6.85 2.23 -6.10
CA LEU A 6 6.77 2.89 -4.81
C LEU A 6 6.86 1.92 -3.62
N PHE A 7 7.92 2.06 -2.80
CA PHE A 7 8.11 1.32 -1.55
C PHE A 7 7.31 1.98 -0.43
N ILE A 8 6.13 1.43 -0.13
CA ILE A 8 5.46 1.68 1.15
C ILE A 8 6.36 1.16 2.28
N SER A 9 6.95 2.08 3.06
CA SER A 9 7.79 1.77 4.22
C SER A 9 7.35 2.58 5.44
N PHE A 10 7.05 1.80 6.47
CA PHE A 10 6.73 2.15 7.85
C PHE A 10 7.93 2.82 8.53
N ILE A 11 7.72 3.80 9.42
CA ILE A 11 8.59 3.95 10.60
C ILE A 11 7.96 4.81 11.70
N LYS A 12 7.63 4.17 12.84
CA LYS A 12 8.24 4.54 14.14
C LYS A 12 8.07 3.41 15.18
N GLY A 13 9.01 2.46 15.18
CA GLY A 13 9.35 1.69 16.38
C GLY A 13 8.98 0.21 16.39
N GLN A 14 9.99 -0.64 16.24
CA GLN A 14 10.23 -1.84 17.05
C GLN A 14 9.05 -2.80 17.35
N HIS A 15 8.73 -3.73 16.43
CA HIS A 15 8.56 -5.17 16.74
C HIS A 15 8.49 -5.99 15.43
N MET A 16 8.80 -7.28 15.48
CA MET A 16 8.88 -8.15 14.30
C MET A 16 7.50 -8.47 13.69
N SER A 17 7.33 -8.03 12.42
CA SER A 17 6.78 -8.79 11.28
C SER A 17 5.28 -9.11 11.22
N ASN A 18 4.46 -8.20 10.68
CA ASN A 18 3.23 -8.61 9.96
C ASN A 18 3.10 -7.93 8.60
N SER A 19 4.20 -7.92 7.84
CA SER A 19 4.21 -7.46 6.45
C SER A 19 3.35 -8.38 5.59
N SER A 20 2.21 -7.86 5.18
CA SER A 20 1.28 -8.47 4.24
C SER A 20 1.55 -7.99 2.81
N THR A 21 1.15 -8.80 1.83
CA THR A 21 1.19 -8.39 0.42
C THR A 21 -0.19 -8.46 -0.20
N GLY A 22 -0.41 -7.66 -1.24
CA GLY A 22 -1.69 -7.61 -1.92
C GLY A 22 -1.63 -6.87 -3.25
N ILE A 23 -2.78 -6.81 -3.91
CA ILE A 23 -2.99 -6.11 -5.17
C ILE A 23 -3.93 -4.95 -4.92
N VAL A 24 -3.58 -3.76 -5.39
CA VAL A 24 -4.45 -2.58 -5.32
C VAL A 24 -5.73 -2.87 -6.12
N LYS A 25 -6.86 -2.93 -5.42
CA LYS A 25 -8.16 -3.21 -6.02
C LYS A 25 -8.71 -1.99 -6.76
N TRP A 26 -8.53 -0.82 -6.16
CA TRP A 26 -8.78 0.49 -6.75
C TRP A 26 -8.21 1.55 -5.82
N PHE A 27 -7.87 2.71 -6.37
CA PHE A 27 -7.46 3.88 -5.60
C PHE A 27 -8.01 5.13 -6.28
N ASN A 28 -8.65 5.99 -5.50
CA ASN A 28 -9.13 7.27 -5.99
C ASN A 28 -8.13 8.35 -5.57
N GLU A 29 -7.33 8.82 -6.52
CA GLU A 29 -6.32 9.85 -6.30
C GLU A 29 -6.92 11.20 -5.87
N ASP A 30 -8.10 11.53 -6.40
CA ASP A 30 -8.83 12.77 -6.12
C ASP A 30 -9.31 12.80 -4.66
N LYS A 31 -9.76 11.65 -4.15
CA LYS A 31 -10.18 11.48 -2.76
C LYS A 31 -9.05 11.08 -1.81
N GLY A 32 -7.94 10.56 -2.34
CA GLY A 32 -6.79 10.11 -1.57
C GLY A 32 -7.01 8.82 -0.78
N PHE A 33 -7.89 7.93 -1.22
CA PHE A 33 -8.08 6.62 -0.56
C PHE A 33 -8.41 5.50 -1.54
N GLY A 34 -8.20 4.27 -1.10
CA GLY A 34 -8.45 3.08 -1.89
C GLY A 34 -8.50 1.80 -1.06
N PHE A 35 -8.52 0.67 -1.76
CA PHE A 35 -8.50 -0.65 -1.15
C PHE A 35 -7.47 -1.56 -1.83
N ILE A 36 -6.91 -2.45 -1.03
CA ILE A 36 -5.93 -3.46 -1.45
C ILE A 36 -6.50 -4.83 -1.12
N THR A 37 -6.61 -5.71 -2.11
CA THR A 37 -6.96 -7.11 -1.89
C THR A 37 -5.73 -7.89 -1.44
N GLN A 38 -5.82 -8.54 -0.28
CA GLN A 38 -4.70 -9.31 0.28
C GLN A 38 -4.47 -10.60 -0.51
N ASP A 39 -3.20 -10.99 -0.67
CA ASP A 39 -2.84 -12.26 -1.34
C ASP A 39 -3.33 -13.49 -0.55
N ASN A 40 -3.41 -13.36 0.79
CA ASN A 40 -3.84 -14.43 1.69
C ASN A 40 -5.35 -14.76 1.65
N ARG A 41 -6.08 -14.27 0.63
CA ARG A 41 -7.56 -14.30 0.56
C ARG A 41 -8.25 -13.66 1.79
N GLY A 42 -7.55 -12.73 2.44
CA GLY A 42 -8.08 -11.94 3.53
C GLY A 42 -9.08 -10.88 3.06
N ALA A 43 -9.60 -10.10 4.00
CA ALA A 43 -10.50 -8.99 3.70
C ALA A 43 -9.77 -7.89 2.92
N ASP A 44 -10.51 -7.10 2.14
CA ASP A 44 -9.91 -5.93 1.49
C ASP A 44 -9.41 -4.93 2.55
N VAL A 45 -8.17 -4.48 2.38
CA VAL A 45 -7.49 -3.56 3.30
C VAL A 45 -7.69 -2.14 2.82
N PHE A 46 -8.24 -1.30 3.67
CA PHE A 46 -8.39 0.13 3.39
C PHE A 46 -7.03 0.84 3.47
N VAL A 47 -6.74 1.71 2.50
CA VAL A 47 -5.53 2.51 2.46
C VAL A 47 -5.86 3.99 2.21
N HIS A 48 -5.20 4.86 2.95
CA HIS A 48 -5.30 6.30 2.80
C HIS A 48 -3.96 6.87 2.32
N PHE A 49 -3.97 7.92 1.50
CA PHE A 49 -2.77 8.49 0.88
C PHE A 49 -1.69 8.84 1.91
N ARG A 50 -2.09 9.22 3.13
CA ARG A 50 -1.18 9.55 4.24
C ARG A 50 -0.29 8.38 4.66
N ALA A 51 -0.75 7.14 4.46
CA ALA A 51 -0.01 5.93 4.78
C ALA A 51 0.97 5.52 3.66
N ILE A 52 0.91 6.18 2.49
CA ILE A 52 1.78 5.87 1.36
C ILE A 52 3.12 6.58 1.57
N ALA A 53 4.19 5.80 1.77
CA ALA A 53 5.55 6.31 1.80
C ALA A 53 6.04 6.58 0.36
N SER A 54 6.07 7.86 0.00
CA SER A 54 6.57 8.37 -1.28
C SER A 54 7.05 9.80 -1.07
N GLU A 55 8.17 10.14 -1.69
CA GLU A 55 8.71 11.50 -1.80
C GLU A 55 7.95 12.37 -2.81
N GLY A 56 7.02 11.79 -3.59
CA GLY A 56 6.21 12.49 -4.60
C GLY A 56 4.72 12.25 -4.46
N PHE A 57 4.04 12.03 -5.59
CA PHE A 57 2.61 11.72 -5.61
C PHE A 57 2.33 10.41 -4.87
N LYS A 58 1.52 10.50 -3.82
CA LYS A 58 1.08 9.38 -2.98
C LYS A 58 -0.14 8.71 -3.60
N THR A 59 0.05 8.10 -4.77
CA THR A 59 -1.00 7.40 -5.51
C THR A 59 -0.67 5.92 -5.67
N LEU A 60 -1.71 5.12 -5.88
CA LEU A 60 -1.60 3.69 -6.17
C LEU A 60 -2.31 3.41 -7.49
N THR A 61 -1.72 2.55 -8.31
CA THR A 61 -2.34 2.12 -9.57
C THR A 61 -3.15 0.85 -9.32
N GLU A 62 -4.36 0.76 -9.85
CA GLU A 62 -5.14 -0.49 -9.84
C GLU A 62 -4.33 -1.65 -10.46
N GLY A 63 -4.37 -2.82 -9.84
CA GLY A 63 -3.57 -3.99 -10.26
C GLY A 63 -2.11 -3.96 -9.79
N GLN A 64 -1.64 -2.86 -9.18
CA GLN A 64 -0.29 -2.78 -8.65
C GLN A 64 -0.10 -3.72 -7.46
N LYS A 65 0.99 -4.49 -7.46
CA LYS A 65 1.39 -5.30 -6.31
C LYS A 65 2.09 -4.42 -5.26
N VAL A 66 1.65 -4.53 -4.02
CA VAL A 66 2.10 -3.71 -2.89
C VAL A 66 2.35 -4.57 -1.64
N SER A 67 3.25 -4.14 -0.75
CA SER A 67 3.51 -4.81 0.53
C SER A 67 3.28 -3.85 1.70
N PHE A 68 2.21 -4.06 2.46
CA PHE A 68 1.76 -3.18 3.55
C PHE A 68 1.76 -3.93 4.87
N GLU A 69 1.63 -3.23 5.98
CA GLU A 69 1.41 -3.84 7.29
C GLU A 69 0.08 -3.32 7.84
N THR A 70 -0.68 -4.22 8.47
CA THR A 70 -1.99 -3.93 9.07
C THR A 70 -1.81 -3.99 10.58
N GLU A 71 -1.88 -2.83 11.22
CA GLU A 71 -1.94 -2.70 12.68
C GLU A 71 -3.34 -3.08 13.20
#